data_AF-A0A485LA31-F1
#
_entry.id   AF-A0A485LA31-F1
#
_cell.length_a   1.000
_cell.length_b   1.000
_cell.length_c   1.000
_cell.angle_alpha   90.00
_cell.angle_beta   90.00
_cell.angle_gamma   90.00
#
_symmetry.space_group_name_H-M   'P 1'
#
loop_
_entity.id
_entity.type
_entity.pdbx_description
1 polymer ?
#
loop_
_entity_poly.entity_id
_entity_poly.type
_entity_poly.pdbx_seq_one_letter_code
_entity_poly.pdbx_strand_id
1 'polypeptide(L)'
;MADGGDRKHDVFGDGTPCEGDEVDLDKLPHDFVSHVEASLAQAKRKINFNPSEGDVHDRERHRPWRLDGNRKLAAINMRAEEEQWEKRRIGLAKQVHEGLLHNYNIYVGISEVGNIIKVGQDQRRLEKEGHGVANKDISASAILVAAEKYDLARIAVLLDKVPKK
;
A
#
# COMPACT_ATOMS: atom_id res chain seq x y z
N MET A 1 -3.11 0.29 55.49
CA MET A 1 -2.58 -0.57 54.39
C MET A 1 -3.53 -1.75 54.31
N ALA A 2 -4.25 -2.05 53.23
CA ALA A 2 -4.08 -1.70 51.83
C ALA A 2 -5.43 -1.34 51.18
N ASP A 3 -5.29 -0.63 50.07
CA ASP A 3 -6.31 -0.06 49.19
C ASP A 3 -7.27 -1.14 48.65
N GLY A 4 -8.57 -0.96 48.89
CA GLY A 4 -9.63 -1.78 48.33
C GLY A 4 -9.89 -1.36 46.89
N GLY A 5 -9.13 -1.91 45.95
CA GLY A 5 -9.33 -1.68 44.53
C GLY A 5 -10.72 -2.14 44.11
N ASP A 6 -11.59 -1.17 43.80
CA ASP A 6 -12.97 -1.38 43.40
C ASP A 6 -13.02 -1.94 41.96
N ARG A 7 -12.95 -3.27 41.82
CA ARG A 7 -13.01 -3.98 40.51
C ARG A 7 -14.37 -3.94 39.83
N LYS A 8 -15.33 -3.19 40.38
CA LYS A 8 -16.69 -3.01 39.86
C LYS A 8 -16.76 -2.33 38.48
N HIS A 9 -15.60 -1.96 37.93
CA HIS A 9 -15.46 -1.30 36.64
C HIS A 9 -14.49 -2.04 35.70
N ASP A 10 -14.06 -3.25 36.04
CA ASP A 10 -13.39 -4.09 35.04
C ASP A 10 -14.39 -4.41 33.94
N VAL A 11 -13.94 -4.29 32.70
CA VAL A 11 -14.71 -4.54 31.49
C VAL A 11 -14.07 -5.77 30.86
N PHE A 12 -14.85 -6.71 30.32
CA PHE A 12 -14.27 -7.80 29.54
C PHE A 12 -13.45 -7.20 28.38
N GLY A 13 -12.47 -7.94 27.85
CA GLY A 13 -11.57 -7.44 26.80
C GLY A 13 -12.26 -6.97 25.50
N ASP A 14 -13.57 -7.20 25.37
CA ASP A 14 -14.43 -6.77 24.26
C ASP A 14 -15.27 -5.50 24.55
N GLY A 15 -15.15 -4.90 25.73
CA GLY A 15 -15.89 -3.68 26.08
C GLY A 15 -17.23 -3.93 26.80
N THR A 16 -17.59 -5.18 27.09
CA THR A 16 -18.84 -5.50 27.79
C THR A 16 -18.72 -5.19 29.29
N PRO A 17 -19.59 -4.33 29.87
CA PRO A 17 -19.56 -4.03 31.31
C PRO A 17 -19.80 -5.28 32.15
N CYS A 18 -19.01 -5.48 33.20
CA CYS A 18 -19.21 -6.56 34.15
C CYS A 18 -20.30 -6.18 35.18
N GLU A 19 -21.54 -6.00 34.74
CA GLU A 19 -22.68 -5.81 35.65
C GLU A 19 -23.16 -7.18 36.15
N GLY A 20 -22.52 -7.69 37.19
CA GLY A 20 -22.95 -8.90 37.89
C GLY A 20 -22.34 -8.98 39.28
N ASP A 21 -23.12 -9.44 40.26
CA ASP A 21 -22.62 -9.72 41.61
C ASP A 21 -21.51 -10.79 41.53
N GLU A 22 -20.44 -10.63 42.32
CA GLU A 22 -19.36 -11.63 42.40
C GLU A 22 -19.95 -12.99 42.84
N VAL A 23 -20.01 -13.94 41.91
CA VAL A 23 -20.52 -15.28 42.18
C VAL A 23 -19.43 -16.11 42.86
N ASP A 24 -19.57 -16.32 44.16
CA ASP A 24 -18.74 -17.25 44.92
C ASP A 24 -19.07 -18.69 44.50
N LEU A 25 -18.18 -19.29 43.71
CA LEU A 25 -18.36 -20.62 43.11
C LEU A 25 -18.57 -21.70 44.19
N ASP A 26 -18.03 -21.51 45.40
CA ASP A 26 -18.12 -22.46 46.50
C ASP A 26 -19.49 -22.40 47.22
N LYS A 27 -20.31 -21.38 46.94
CA LYS A 27 -21.67 -21.20 47.50
C LYS A 27 -22.78 -21.50 46.50
N LEU A 28 -22.43 -21.92 45.29
CA LEU A 28 -23.43 -22.26 44.29
C LEU A 28 -24.17 -23.55 44.69
N PRO A 29 -25.51 -23.60 44.52
CA PRO A 29 -26.27 -24.83 44.73
C PRO A 29 -25.71 -25.96 43.86
N HIS A 30 -25.54 -27.15 44.43
CA HIS A 30 -24.98 -28.29 43.72
C HIS A 30 -25.78 -28.65 42.46
N ASP A 31 -27.10 -28.42 42.49
CA ASP A 31 -28.01 -28.61 41.36
C ASP A 31 -27.70 -27.66 40.19
N PHE A 32 -27.24 -26.44 40.48
CA PHE A 32 -26.84 -25.48 39.45
C PHE A 32 -25.52 -25.90 38.80
N VAL A 33 -24.53 -26.29 39.61
CA VAL A 33 -23.22 -26.75 39.13
C VAL A 33 -23.38 -28.01 38.27
N SER A 34 -24.15 -28.99 38.74
CA SER A 34 -24.43 -30.22 37.99
C SER A 34 -25.21 -29.97 36.70
N HIS A 35 -26.13 -29.00 36.67
CA HIS A 35 -26.83 -28.62 35.46
C HIS A 35 -25.88 -27.97 34.43
N VAL A 36 -24.95 -27.11 34.86
CA VAL A 36 -23.94 -26.50 34.00
C VAL A 36 -22.98 -27.57 33.46
N GLU A 37 -22.49 -28.47 34.31
CA GLU A 37 -21.64 -29.60 33.89
C GLU A 37 -22.36 -30.52 32.88
N ALA A 38 -23.64 -30.83 33.12
CA ALA A 38 -24.46 -31.61 32.20
C ALA A 38 -24.65 -30.90 30.85
N SER A 39 -24.77 -29.56 30.84
CA SER A 39 -24.85 -28.77 29.61
C SER A 39 -23.53 -28.72 28.83
N LEU A 40 -22.39 -28.73 29.53
CA LEU A 40 -21.05 -28.79 28.93
C LEU A 40 -20.73 -30.19 28.39
N ALA A 41 -21.32 -31.24 28.98
CA ALA A 41 -21.21 -32.62 28.54
C ALA A 41 -22.01 -32.91 27.25
N GLN A 42 -22.93 -32.02 26.85
CA GLN A 42 -23.57 -32.12 25.54
C GLN A 42 -22.54 -31.86 24.45
N ALA A 43 -22.47 -32.76 23.47
CA ALA A 43 -21.58 -32.60 22.32
C ALA A 43 -21.90 -31.26 21.64
N LYS A 44 -21.03 -30.26 21.82
CA LYS A 44 -21.11 -28.97 21.13
C LYS A 44 -21.37 -29.26 19.66
N ARG A 45 -22.49 -28.75 19.10
CA ARG A 45 -22.73 -28.82 17.65
C ARG A 45 -21.48 -28.30 16.98
N LYS A 46 -20.75 -29.16 16.27
CA LYS A 46 -19.61 -28.74 15.46
C LYS A 46 -20.16 -27.75 14.44
N ILE A 47 -19.92 -26.47 14.67
CA ILE A 47 -20.09 -25.46 13.63
C ILE A 47 -19.17 -25.95 12.51
N ASN A 48 -19.74 -26.25 11.33
CA ASN A 48 -18.92 -26.55 10.17
C ASN A 48 -17.88 -25.43 10.09
N PHE A 49 -16.60 -25.80 10.18
CA PHE A 49 -15.49 -24.87 10.17
C PHE A 49 -15.79 -23.76 9.14
N ASN A 50 -15.59 -22.51 9.54
CA ASN A 50 -15.74 -21.39 8.61
C ASN A 50 -14.91 -21.75 7.36
N PRO A 51 -15.50 -21.70 6.15
CA PRO A 51 -14.76 -22.07 4.93
C PRO A 51 -13.45 -21.29 4.87
N SER A 52 -12.40 -21.93 4.36
CA SER A 52 -11.13 -21.23 4.22
C SER A 52 -11.30 -20.03 3.28
N GLU A 53 -10.46 -19.01 3.45
CA GLU A 53 -10.46 -17.84 2.57
C GLU A 53 -10.33 -18.26 1.09
N GLY A 54 -9.52 -19.29 0.81
CA GLY A 54 -9.39 -19.90 -0.51
C GLY A 54 -10.70 -20.49 -1.04
N ASP A 55 -11.43 -21.26 -0.22
CA ASP A 55 -12.71 -21.88 -0.62
C ASP A 55 -13.79 -20.82 -0.92
N VAL A 56 -13.86 -19.76 -0.10
CA VAL A 56 -14.74 -18.62 -0.35
C VAL A 56 -14.32 -17.92 -1.63
N HIS A 57 -13.01 -17.76 -1.84
CA HIS A 57 -12.51 -17.08 -3.02
C HIS A 57 -12.82 -17.83 -4.31
N ASP A 58 -12.67 -19.16 -4.33
CA ASP A 58 -12.96 -19.96 -5.51
C ASP A 58 -14.46 -20.02 -5.79
N ARG A 59 -15.28 -20.21 -4.75
CA ARG A 59 -16.75 -20.19 -4.88
C ARG A 59 -17.26 -18.85 -5.43
N GLU A 60 -16.61 -17.75 -5.08
CA GLU A 60 -17.07 -16.40 -5.41
C GLU A 60 -16.35 -15.76 -6.60
N ARG A 61 -15.41 -16.46 -7.23
CA ARG A 61 -14.55 -15.94 -8.32
C ARG A 61 -15.33 -15.26 -9.44
N HIS A 62 -16.46 -15.84 -9.84
CA HIS A 62 -17.28 -15.38 -10.97
C HIS A 62 -18.54 -14.62 -10.56
N ARG A 63 -18.66 -14.27 -9.27
CA ARG A 63 -19.85 -13.58 -8.77
C ARG A 63 -19.85 -12.12 -9.21
N PRO A 64 -21.01 -11.53 -9.56
CA PRO A 64 -21.09 -10.18 -10.11
C PRO A 64 -20.44 -9.10 -9.23
N TRP A 65 -20.62 -9.17 -7.91
CA TRP A 65 -20.03 -8.22 -6.97
C TRP A 65 -18.51 -8.26 -6.95
N ARG A 66 -17.91 -9.45 -7.14
CA ARG A 66 -16.46 -9.60 -7.20
C ARG A 66 -15.89 -9.10 -8.52
N LEU A 67 -16.58 -9.40 -9.62
CA LEU A 67 -16.19 -8.87 -10.94
C LEU A 67 -16.28 -7.35 -10.97
N ASP A 68 -17.34 -6.77 -10.41
CA ASP A 68 -17.50 -5.32 -10.27
C ASP A 68 -16.43 -4.71 -9.34
N GLY A 69 -16.17 -5.34 -8.19
CA GLY A 69 -15.08 -4.96 -7.30
C GLY A 69 -13.72 -4.97 -7.98
N ASN A 70 -13.39 -6.05 -8.70
CA ASN A 70 -12.15 -6.17 -9.46
C ASN A 70 -12.02 -5.10 -10.55
N ARG A 71 -13.12 -4.78 -11.25
CA ARG A 71 -13.13 -3.69 -12.26
C ARG A 71 -12.86 -2.34 -11.63
N LYS A 72 -13.51 -2.04 -10.50
CA LYS A 72 -13.30 -0.81 -9.74
C LYS A 72 -11.87 -0.71 -9.23
N LEU A 73 -11.33 -1.80 -8.66
CA LEU A 73 -9.94 -1.88 -8.22
C LEU A 73 -8.96 -1.69 -9.38
N ALA A 74 -9.19 -2.33 -10.53
CA ALA A 74 -8.36 -2.15 -11.71
C ALA A 74 -8.34 -0.67 -12.18
N ALA A 75 -9.50 -0.01 -12.21
CA ALA A 75 -9.59 1.40 -12.57
C ALA A 75 -8.87 2.32 -11.57
N ILE A 76 -8.98 2.03 -10.26
CA ILE A 76 -8.26 2.76 -9.21
C ILE A 76 -6.75 2.55 -9.34
N ASN A 77 -6.32 1.30 -9.56
CA ASN A 77 -4.90 0.96 -9.71
C ASN A 77 -4.29 1.64 -10.93
N MET A 78 -5.00 1.70 -12.05
CA MET A 78 -4.53 2.45 -13.23
C MET A 78 -4.31 3.92 -12.91
N ARG A 79 -5.26 4.57 -12.23
CA ARG A 79 -5.13 5.98 -11.83
C ARG A 79 -3.98 6.18 -10.83
N ALA A 80 -3.87 5.30 -9.85
CA ALA A 80 -2.79 5.34 -8.87
C ALA A 80 -1.41 5.16 -9.51
N GLU A 81 -1.32 4.29 -10.53
CA GLU A 81 -0.11 4.10 -11.30
C GLU A 81 0.29 5.40 -12.02
N GLU A 82 -0.65 6.04 -12.74
CA GLU A 82 -0.40 7.32 -13.42
C GLU A 82 0.08 8.41 -12.45
N GLU A 83 -0.58 8.54 -11.28
CA GLU A 83 -0.16 9.48 -10.24
C GLU A 83 1.24 9.16 -9.69
N GLN A 84 1.58 7.88 -9.51
CA GLN A 84 2.89 7.46 -9.05
C GLN A 84 3.98 7.83 -10.07
N TRP A 85 3.72 7.64 -11.36
CA TRP A 85 4.62 8.04 -12.43
C TRP A 85 4.85 9.55 -12.44
N GLU A 86 3.79 10.34 -12.28
CA GLU A 86 3.88 11.79 -12.20
C GLU A 86 4.68 12.27 -10.98
N LYS A 87 4.38 11.72 -9.80
CA LYS A 87 5.14 12.02 -8.56
C LYS A 87 6.62 11.67 -8.73
N ARG A 88 6.92 10.51 -9.33
CA ARG A 88 8.30 10.09 -9.61
C ARG A 88 8.99 11.04 -10.58
N ARG A 89 8.31 11.48 -11.65
CA ARG A 89 8.84 12.46 -12.61
C ARG A 89 9.19 13.77 -11.92
N ILE A 90 8.28 14.32 -11.12
CA ILE A 90 8.48 15.59 -10.41
C ILE A 90 9.63 15.45 -9.40
N GLY A 91 9.69 14.33 -8.67
CA GLY A 91 10.77 14.05 -7.73
C GLY A 91 12.14 14.00 -8.40
N LEU A 92 12.26 13.25 -9.50
CA LEU A 92 13.51 13.16 -10.28
C LEU A 92 13.91 14.52 -10.86
N ALA A 93 12.96 15.28 -11.41
CA ALA A 93 13.25 16.59 -11.97
C ALA A 93 13.79 17.58 -10.92
N LYS A 94 13.23 17.57 -9.71
CA LYS A 94 13.74 18.37 -8.58
C LYS A 94 15.15 17.93 -8.18
N GLN A 95 15.36 16.63 -7.98
CA GLN A 95 16.66 16.08 -7.61
C GLN A 95 17.77 16.41 -8.62
N VAL A 96 17.45 16.32 -9.92
CA VAL A 96 18.39 16.66 -10.99
C VAL A 96 18.64 18.16 -11.05
N HIS A 97 17.60 19.00 -10.93
CA HIS A 97 17.74 20.45 -10.88
C HIS A 97 18.67 20.89 -9.73
N GLU A 98 18.37 20.45 -8.51
CA GLU A 98 19.18 20.76 -7.33
C GLU A 98 20.60 20.22 -7.49
N GLY A 99 20.74 18.97 -7.97
CA GLY A 99 22.04 18.34 -8.17
C GLY A 99 22.92 19.08 -9.19
N LEU A 100 22.36 19.53 -10.31
CA LEU A 100 23.09 20.27 -11.33
C LEU A 100 23.46 21.69 -10.85
N LEU A 101 22.55 22.34 -10.14
CA LEU A 101 22.78 23.67 -9.59
C LEU A 101 23.90 23.64 -8.54
N HIS A 102 23.86 22.69 -7.61
CA HIS A 102 24.83 22.65 -6.51
C HIS A 102 26.21 22.10 -6.91
N ASN A 103 26.28 21.09 -7.79
CA ASN A 103 27.56 20.45 -8.12
C ASN A 103 28.27 21.06 -9.33
N TYR A 104 27.51 21.57 -10.31
CA TYR A 104 28.07 22.08 -11.57
C TYR A 104 27.78 23.56 -11.81
N ASN A 105 27.05 24.23 -10.90
CA ASN A 105 26.56 25.61 -11.07
C ASN A 105 25.77 25.81 -12.38
N ILE A 106 25.07 24.75 -12.82
CA ILE A 106 24.24 24.76 -14.03
C ILE A 106 22.78 24.94 -13.61
N TYR A 107 22.17 26.04 -14.06
CA TYR A 107 20.74 26.26 -13.88
C TYR A 107 19.95 25.66 -15.04
N VAL A 108 19.14 24.64 -14.75
CA VAL A 108 18.15 24.07 -15.69
C VAL A 108 16.79 24.09 -15.01
N GLY A 109 15.74 24.57 -15.67
CA GLY A 109 14.43 24.67 -15.04
C GLY A 109 13.87 23.29 -14.64
N ILE A 110 13.24 23.18 -13.46
CA ILE A 110 12.60 21.92 -13.02
C ILE A 110 11.57 21.44 -14.07
N SER A 111 10.80 22.36 -14.65
CA SER A 111 9.82 22.06 -15.70
C SER A 111 10.47 21.55 -16.99
N GLU A 112 11.64 22.08 -17.34
CA GLU A 112 12.40 21.66 -18.53
C GLU A 112 12.90 20.22 -18.36
N VAL A 113 13.55 19.93 -17.23
CA VAL A 113 13.99 18.56 -16.89
C VAL A 113 12.79 17.62 -16.80
N GLY A 114 11.69 18.06 -16.18
CA GLY A 114 10.46 17.29 -16.05
C GLY A 114 9.86 16.90 -17.41
N ASN A 115 9.84 17.82 -18.38
CA ASN A 115 9.35 17.54 -19.73
C ASN A 115 10.22 16.52 -20.46
N ILE A 116 11.55 16.64 -20.36
CA ILE A 116 12.49 15.69 -20.99
C ILE A 116 12.33 14.29 -20.39
N ILE A 117 12.24 14.20 -19.05
CA ILE A 117 12.00 12.95 -18.34
C ILE A 117 10.65 12.34 -18.77
N LYS A 118 9.61 13.16 -18.94
CA LYS A 118 8.30 12.70 -19.44
C LYS A 118 8.42 12.04 -20.82
N VAL A 119 9.10 12.70 -21.76
CA VAL A 119 9.32 12.16 -23.11
C VAL A 119 10.05 10.82 -23.05
N GLY A 120 11.09 10.70 -22.22
CA GLY A 120 11.80 9.42 -22.03
C GLY A 120 10.92 8.33 -21.40
N GLN A 121 10.02 8.69 -20.48
CA GLN A 121 9.09 7.75 -19.85
C GLN A 121 8.05 7.24 -20.84
N ASP A 122 7.45 8.15 -21.61
CA ASP A 122 6.44 7.83 -22.62
C ASP A 122 7.02 6.91 -23.71
N GLN A 123 8.26 7.16 -24.15
CA GLN A 123 8.97 6.29 -25.09
C GLN A 123 9.21 4.89 -24.51
N ARG A 124 9.68 4.81 -23.26
CA ARG A 124 9.90 3.52 -22.58
C ARG A 124 8.59 2.74 -22.40
N ARG A 125 7.47 3.43 -22.18
CA ARG A 125 6.14 2.82 -22.06
C ARG A 125 5.71 2.18 -23.37
N LEU A 126 5.78 2.93 -24.47
CA LEU A 126 5.45 2.43 -25.80
C LEU A 126 6.29 1.20 -26.16
N GLU A 127 7.59 1.22 -25.85
CA GLU A 127 8.48 0.07 -26.08
C GLU A 127 8.08 -1.18 -25.27
N LYS A 128 7.68 -0.99 -24.00
CA LYS A 128 7.19 -2.10 -23.16
C LYS A 128 5.87 -2.69 -23.65
N GLU A 129 5.00 -1.86 -24.19
CA GLU A 129 3.72 -2.26 -24.80
C GLU A 129 3.91 -2.90 -26.18
N GLY A 130 5.15 -2.98 -26.69
CA GLY A 130 5.48 -3.57 -27.99
C GLY A 130 5.20 -2.65 -29.18
N HIS A 131 4.91 -1.37 -28.91
CA HIS A 131 4.72 -0.36 -29.94
C HIS A 131 6.06 0.22 -30.40
N GLY A 132 6.25 0.33 -31.72
CA GLY A 132 7.41 1.00 -32.30
C GLY A 132 7.35 2.51 -32.10
N VAL A 133 8.39 3.10 -31.50
CA VAL A 133 8.51 4.55 -31.33
C VAL A 133 9.09 5.15 -32.63
N ALA A 134 8.23 5.76 -33.44
CA ALA A 134 8.61 6.29 -34.76
C ALA A 134 9.69 7.39 -34.71
N ASN A 135 9.68 8.24 -33.68
CA ASN A 135 10.64 9.32 -33.47
C ASN A 135 11.23 9.24 -32.06
N LYS A 136 12.12 8.26 -31.84
CA LYS A 136 12.75 8.07 -30.53
C LYS A 136 13.78 9.18 -30.27
N ASP A 137 13.51 9.97 -29.24
CA ASP A 137 14.47 10.91 -28.69
C ASP A 137 15.46 10.15 -27.79
N ILE A 138 16.59 9.80 -28.39
CA ILE A 138 17.68 9.08 -27.73
C ILE A 138 18.22 9.89 -26.53
N SER A 139 18.22 11.22 -26.62
CA SER A 139 18.71 12.09 -25.56
C SER A 139 17.77 12.05 -24.35
N ALA A 140 16.45 12.15 -24.56
CA ALA A 140 15.46 12.07 -23.50
C ALA A 140 15.46 10.69 -22.81
N SER A 141 15.55 9.61 -23.59
CA SER A 141 15.70 8.26 -23.06
C SER A 141 16.98 8.08 -22.23
N ALA A 142 18.11 8.63 -22.69
CA ALA A 142 19.37 8.57 -21.96
C ALA A 142 19.38 9.43 -20.69
N ILE A 143 18.76 10.62 -20.74
CA ILE A 143 18.59 11.51 -19.59
C ILE A 143 17.71 10.85 -18.53
N LEU A 144 16.62 10.16 -18.91
CA LEU A 144 15.81 9.39 -17.96
C LEU A 144 16.66 8.33 -17.22
N VAL A 145 17.44 7.54 -17.94
CA VAL A 145 18.30 6.51 -17.34
C VAL A 145 19.36 7.13 -16.43
N ALA A 146 19.96 8.24 -16.84
CA ALA A 146 20.96 8.95 -16.04
C ALA A 146 20.35 9.58 -14.79
N ALA A 147 19.14 10.15 -14.88
CA ALA A 147 18.39 10.70 -13.75
C ALA A 147 18.02 9.62 -12.73
N GLU A 148 17.58 8.44 -13.19
CA GLU A 148 17.29 7.29 -12.32
C GLU A 148 18.54 6.79 -11.55
N LYS A 149 19.73 6.98 -12.12
CA LYS A 149 21.03 6.62 -11.50
C LYS A 149 21.69 7.79 -10.77
N TYR A 150 21.10 8.97 -10.80
CA TYR A 150 21.69 10.21 -10.28
C TYR A 150 23.08 10.53 -10.90
N ASP A 151 23.28 10.21 -12.18
CA ASP A 151 24.52 10.53 -12.92
C ASP A 151 24.46 11.95 -13.49
N LEU A 152 24.73 12.93 -12.64
CA LEU A 152 24.62 14.35 -12.95
C LEU A 152 25.61 14.80 -14.04
N ALA A 153 26.81 14.21 -14.10
CA ALA A 153 27.81 14.54 -15.11
C ALA A 153 27.29 14.21 -16.52
N ARG A 154 26.73 13.00 -16.67
CA ARG A 154 26.15 12.56 -17.94
C ARG A 154 24.94 13.40 -18.33
N ILE A 155 24.09 13.77 -17.37
CA ILE A 155 22.94 14.65 -17.64
C ILE A 155 23.41 16.03 -18.13
N ALA A 156 24.41 16.63 -17.48
CA ALA A 156 24.92 17.94 -17.86
C ALA A 156 25.47 17.95 -19.30
N VAL A 157 26.17 16.89 -19.70
CA VAL A 157 26.68 16.71 -21.06
C VAL A 157 25.53 16.54 -22.06
N LEU A 158 24.53 15.71 -21.75
CA LEU A 158 23.39 15.47 -22.62
C LEU A 158 22.49 16.70 -22.80
N LEU A 159 22.47 17.61 -21.83
CA LEU A 159 21.78 18.90 -21.92
C LEU A 159 22.60 19.97 -22.68
N ASP A 160 23.81 19.65 -23.14
CA ASP A 160 24.79 20.56 -23.75
C ASP A 160 25.03 21.84 -22.93
N LYS A 161 24.96 21.72 -21.59
CA LYS A 161 25.14 22.85 -20.64
C LYS A 161 26.54 22.90 -20.03
N VAL A 162 27.40 21.93 -20.33
CA VAL A 162 28.81 21.95 -19.90
C VAL A 162 29.61 22.82 -20.87
N PRO A 163 30.43 23.78 -20.40
CA PRO A 163 31.32 24.52 -21.27
C PRO A 163 32.25 23.53 -21.98
N LYS A 164 32.17 23.48 -23.32
CA LYS A 164 33.11 22.72 -24.16
C LYS A 164 34.49 23.36 -23.95
N LYS A 165 35.42 22.59 -23.37
CA LYS A 165 36.82 23.00 -23.22
C LYS A 165 37.46 23.23 -24.58
#